data_AF-A0A438AFZ7-F1
#
_entry.id   AF-A0A438AFZ7-F1
#
_cell.length_a   1.000
_cell.length_b   1.000
_cell.length_c   1.000
_cell.angle_alpha   90.00
_cell.angle_beta   90.00
_cell.angle_gamma   90.00
#
_symmetry.space_group_name_H-M   'P 1'
#
loop_
_entity.id
_entity.type
_entity.pdbx_description
1 polymer ?
#
loop_
_entity_poly.entity_id
_entity_poly.type
_entity_poly.pdbx_seq_one_letter_code
_entity_poly.pdbx_strand_id
1 'polypeptide(L)'
;MQCEMKGTASQRDRSILATVRSAPSQSAENSNMGTEMKTRTMLLGGIAQAVLLIPAAQPALAQELAYTLGTIVLTGERDARTISNTASSVVVKTGDDVPAQQGDISETLETVPNVLEVGSGVAPTIRGIESQGAQEGAVAFFAGTTPRATVNVDGHYQSFYEYVNGGTGLWDVDTVEVYLGPQTTKQGANSIAGAMIVNTKDPSFEPTFSGQLLGGSYNMRRASVALSGPVSEDIALRFSADYFARDNYVDADGAPTDGGASDRNYETQTYRTKLLWMPAALPGFEAKLTYAHVDSNQPTGENVPFPYDGDLETDSYGPTWHVISDSFIADVSHDFANGIVLSNQLSYGTSDSDRVLEDYEDGTAHVETENWSNELRVNFGDELDTVSGVAGLFYSHTDQDDDIYLVFNGNGGDSTFDNEKKSLGIYGEATWRPTDRLSLTGGLRLQRDEISRDGLYRSYLFGTDNRVA
;
A
#
# COMPACT_ATOMS: atom_id res chain seq x y z
N MET A 1 36.90 26.83 1.03
CA MET A 1 37.95 25.86 0.64
C MET A 1 37.20 24.58 0.32
N GLN A 2 37.07 24.19 -0.95
CA GLN A 2 36.26 23.01 -1.31
C GLN A 2 37.01 21.74 -0.92
N CYS A 3 36.30 20.80 -0.28
CA CYS A 3 36.79 19.46 0.01
C CYS A 3 35.77 18.47 -0.55
N GLU A 4 36.12 17.83 -1.66
CA GLU A 4 35.27 16.89 -2.38
C GLU A 4 35.60 15.47 -1.89
N MET A 5 34.63 14.75 -1.31
CA MET A 5 34.79 13.37 -0.89
C MET A 5 33.83 12.49 -1.68
N LYS A 6 34.39 11.59 -2.52
CA LYS A 6 33.65 10.58 -3.26
C LYS A 6 33.84 9.21 -2.62
N GLY A 7 32.76 8.45 -2.48
CA GLY A 7 32.77 7.08 -1.99
C GLY A 7 31.77 6.23 -2.75
N THR A 8 32.18 5.02 -3.13
CA THR A 8 31.35 4.03 -3.82
C THR A 8 31.27 2.77 -2.97
N ALA A 9 30.06 2.22 -2.80
CA ALA A 9 29.82 0.98 -2.07
C ALA A 9 29.14 -0.06 -2.98
N SER A 10 29.56 -1.32 -2.87
CA SER A 10 28.95 -2.44 -3.61
C SER A 10 28.91 -3.66 -2.70
N GLN A 11 27.74 -4.27 -2.55
CA GLN A 11 27.52 -5.44 -1.71
C GLN A 11 26.80 -6.53 -2.49
N ARG A 12 27.25 -7.78 -2.33
CA ARG A 12 26.58 -8.97 -2.87
C ARG A 12 26.48 -9.98 -1.73
N ASP A 13 25.28 -10.47 -1.46
CA ASP A 13 25.09 -11.49 -0.44
C ASP A 13 24.13 -12.61 -0.91
N ARG A 14 24.30 -13.80 -0.33
CA ARG A 14 23.51 -15.00 -0.64
C ARG A 14 23.41 -15.88 0.60
N SER A 15 22.20 -16.10 1.11
CA SER A 15 21.93 -17.14 2.11
C SER A 15 20.54 -17.74 1.97
N ILE A 16 20.38 -18.99 2.42
CA ILE A 16 19.14 -19.76 2.45
C ILE A 16 19.07 -20.40 3.85
N LEU A 17 17.93 -20.30 4.53
CA LEU A 17 17.69 -20.99 5.80
C LEU A 17 16.25 -21.49 5.88
N ALA A 18 16.05 -22.68 6.45
CA ALA A 18 14.73 -23.27 6.68
C ALA A 18 14.70 -24.00 8.04
N THR A 19 13.64 -23.79 8.82
CA THR A 19 13.41 -24.50 10.09
C THR A 19 11.91 -24.69 10.35
N VAL A 20 11.54 -25.88 10.86
CA VAL A 20 10.15 -26.33 11.09
C VAL A 20 9.69 -26.01 12.52
N ARG A 21 8.39 -25.72 12.72
CA ARG A 21 7.75 -25.45 14.03
C ARG A 21 6.91 -26.62 14.55
N SER A 22 6.64 -26.62 15.85
CA SER A 22 5.58 -27.40 16.52
C SER A 22 4.95 -26.57 17.66
N ALA A 23 3.62 -26.68 17.87
CA ALA A 23 2.87 -26.03 18.95
C ALA A 23 2.04 -27.07 19.75
N PRO A 24 1.79 -26.83 21.06
CA PRO A 24 0.40 -26.62 21.58
C PRO A 24 0.39 -25.59 22.76
N SER A 25 -0.71 -25.16 23.42
CA SER A 25 -2.19 -25.23 23.27
C SER A 25 -2.85 -24.16 24.20
N GLN A 26 -4.15 -23.89 24.06
CA GLN A 26 -4.93 -23.04 25.00
C GLN A 26 -5.43 -23.79 26.25
N SER A 27 -5.73 -23.04 27.32
CA SER A 27 -6.77 -23.39 28.30
C SER A 27 -7.40 -22.13 28.92
N ALA A 28 -8.72 -22.10 29.06
CA ALA A 28 -9.50 -21.00 29.65
C ALA A 28 -9.85 -21.27 31.12
N GLU A 29 -10.25 -20.23 31.87
CA GLU A 29 -10.97 -20.43 33.14
C GLU A 29 -11.99 -19.32 33.42
N ASN A 30 -13.14 -19.70 33.97
CA ASN A 30 -14.28 -18.84 34.33
C ASN A 30 -14.21 -18.42 35.80
N SER A 31 -14.83 -17.28 36.15
CA SER A 31 -15.59 -17.21 37.41
C SER A 31 -16.67 -16.12 37.41
N ASN A 32 -17.90 -16.52 37.77
CA ASN A 32 -19.03 -15.63 38.03
C ASN A 32 -18.92 -14.94 39.39
N MET A 33 -19.49 -13.74 39.53
CA MET A 33 -20.28 -13.41 40.72
C MET A 33 -21.28 -12.29 40.43
N GLY A 34 -22.56 -12.51 40.74
CA GLY A 34 -23.63 -11.54 40.53
C GLY A 34 -24.11 -10.87 41.83
N THR A 35 -25.02 -9.91 41.72
CA THR A 35 -25.88 -9.49 42.84
C THR A 35 -27.22 -8.99 42.30
N GLU A 36 -28.30 -9.30 43.00
CA GLU A 36 -29.68 -9.11 42.54
C GLU A 36 -30.28 -7.71 42.86
N MET A 37 -31.46 -7.49 42.26
CA MET A 37 -32.68 -7.00 42.92
C MET A 37 -33.03 -5.49 42.80
N LYS A 38 -34.07 -5.18 42.01
CA LYS A 38 -35.43 -4.97 42.54
C LYS A 38 -36.51 -4.74 41.48
N THR A 39 -37.60 -5.48 41.63
CA THR A 39 -38.83 -5.43 40.83
C THR A 39 -39.68 -4.20 41.13
N ARG A 40 -40.35 -3.63 40.12
CA ARG A 40 -41.69 -3.02 40.31
C ARG A 40 -42.57 -3.19 39.06
N THR A 41 -43.64 -3.96 39.23
CA THR A 41 -44.68 -4.21 38.22
C THR A 41 -45.84 -3.23 38.40
N MET A 42 -46.44 -2.77 37.31
CA MET A 42 -47.88 -2.49 37.25
C MET A 42 -48.42 -2.84 35.85
N LEU A 43 -49.70 -3.19 35.77
CA LEU A 43 -50.28 -4.04 34.73
C LEU A 43 -51.65 -3.49 34.26
N LEU A 44 -52.27 -4.19 33.30
CA LEU A 44 -53.63 -4.02 32.74
C LEU A 44 -53.80 -2.87 31.71
N GLY A 45 -54.50 -3.06 30.59
CA GLY A 45 -55.18 -4.24 30.00
C GLY A 45 -55.74 -3.86 28.61
N GLY A 46 -56.32 -4.74 27.78
CA GLY A 46 -56.64 -6.17 27.90
C GLY A 46 -57.45 -6.64 26.68
N ILE A 47 -58.34 -7.64 26.89
CA ILE A 47 -59.29 -8.26 25.95
C ILE A 47 -58.72 -9.41 25.08
N ALA A 48 -59.36 -10.57 25.24
CA ALA A 48 -59.05 -11.82 24.58
C ALA A 48 -59.85 -12.04 23.29
N GLN A 49 -59.28 -12.79 22.35
CA GLN A 49 -60.00 -13.88 21.68
C GLN A 49 -59.07 -15.09 21.51
N ALA A 50 -59.52 -16.27 21.92
CA ALA A 50 -58.82 -17.52 21.68
C ALA A 50 -59.46 -18.23 20.47
N VAL A 51 -58.70 -18.34 19.37
CA VAL A 51 -59.03 -19.22 18.25
C VAL A 51 -58.01 -20.35 18.25
N LEU A 52 -58.45 -21.53 18.68
CA LEU A 52 -57.67 -22.77 18.58
C LEU A 52 -57.67 -23.26 17.13
N LEU A 53 -56.70 -22.80 16.34
CA LEU A 53 -56.34 -23.41 15.06
C LEU A 53 -55.14 -24.34 15.27
N ILE A 54 -55.40 -25.64 15.18
CA ILE A 54 -54.37 -26.69 15.21
C ILE A 54 -53.47 -26.51 13.97
N PRO A 55 -52.13 -26.54 14.10
CA PRO A 55 -51.24 -26.14 13.03
C PRO A 55 -51.21 -27.18 11.90
N ALA A 56 -51.67 -26.77 10.72
CA ALA A 56 -51.21 -27.37 9.48
C ALA A 56 -49.77 -26.88 9.25
N ALA A 57 -48.80 -27.60 9.81
CA ALA A 57 -47.39 -27.38 9.53
C ALA A 57 -47.11 -27.72 8.06
N GLN A 58 -47.27 -26.72 7.18
CA GLN A 58 -46.65 -26.77 5.88
C GLN A 58 -45.13 -26.89 6.12
N PRO A 59 -44.42 -27.82 5.47
CA PRO A 59 -42.98 -27.76 5.44
C PRO A 59 -42.62 -26.44 4.75
N ALA A 60 -42.19 -25.46 5.53
CA ALA A 60 -41.50 -24.32 4.98
C ALA A 60 -40.32 -24.90 4.19
N LEU A 61 -40.30 -24.62 2.88
CA LEU A 61 -39.09 -24.81 2.10
C LEU A 61 -38.07 -23.83 2.68
N ALA A 62 -37.30 -24.33 3.65
CA ALA A 62 -36.02 -23.78 4.00
C ALA A 62 -35.15 -23.97 2.75
N GLN A 63 -35.32 -23.05 1.81
CA GLN A 63 -34.28 -22.70 0.88
C GLN A 63 -33.14 -22.23 1.78
N GLU A 64 -32.16 -23.11 2.04
CA GLU A 64 -30.83 -22.64 2.37
C GLU A 64 -30.48 -21.67 1.25
N LEU A 65 -30.55 -20.38 1.55
CA LEU A 65 -29.72 -19.39 0.90
C LEU A 65 -28.30 -19.82 1.25
N ALA A 66 -27.78 -20.74 0.46
CA ALA A 66 -26.37 -21.04 0.41
C ALA A 66 -25.70 -19.70 0.07
N TYR A 67 -25.18 -19.05 1.10
CA TYR A 67 -24.29 -17.92 0.94
C TYR A 67 -23.03 -18.47 0.27
N THR A 68 -23.07 -18.56 -1.06
CA THR A 68 -21.85 -18.60 -1.87
C THR A 68 -21.17 -17.26 -1.66
N LEU A 69 -20.19 -17.23 -0.76
CA LEU A 69 -19.26 -16.13 -0.68
C LEU A 69 -18.61 -15.95 -2.06
N GLY A 70 -18.38 -14.70 -2.46
CA GLY A 70 -17.60 -14.39 -3.64
C GLY A 70 -16.20 -14.99 -3.51
N THR A 71 -15.70 -15.57 -4.61
CA THR A 71 -14.35 -16.09 -4.66
C THR A 71 -13.34 -14.94 -4.72
N ILE A 72 -12.53 -14.78 -3.67
CA ILE A 72 -11.42 -13.82 -3.67
C ILE A 72 -10.22 -14.46 -4.40
N VAL A 73 -9.86 -13.89 -5.55
CA VAL A 73 -8.66 -14.24 -6.33
C VAL A 73 -7.53 -13.30 -5.95
N LEU A 74 -6.32 -13.84 -5.81
CA LEU A 74 -5.11 -13.12 -5.42
C LEU A 74 -4.31 -12.70 -6.66
N THR A 75 -4.15 -11.40 -6.87
CA THR A 75 -3.37 -10.85 -7.99
C THR A 75 -1.87 -10.76 -7.66
N GLY A 76 -1.53 -10.60 -6.38
CA GLY A 76 -0.14 -10.58 -5.89
C GLY A 76 0.60 -11.91 -6.09
N GLU A 77 -0.14 -13.01 -6.23
CA GLU A 77 0.42 -14.33 -6.50
C GLU A 77 0.86 -14.51 -7.98
N ARG A 78 0.57 -13.55 -8.86
CA ARG A 78 0.84 -13.57 -10.31
C ARG A 78 0.29 -14.82 -11.05
N ASP A 79 -0.57 -15.56 -10.37
CA ASP A 79 -1.22 -16.80 -10.78
C ASP A 79 -2.61 -16.76 -10.18
N ALA A 80 -3.65 -17.07 -10.97
CA ALA A 80 -5.05 -16.85 -10.61
C ALA A 80 -5.52 -17.86 -9.55
N ARG A 81 -5.09 -17.61 -8.30
CA ARG A 81 -5.31 -18.47 -7.13
C ARG A 81 -6.28 -17.84 -6.16
N THR A 82 -7.14 -18.66 -5.60
CA THR A 82 -8.09 -18.24 -4.57
C THR A 82 -7.43 -18.19 -3.19
N ILE A 83 -7.95 -17.35 -2.31
CA ILE A 83 -7.50 -17.28 -0.91
C ILE A 83 -7.64 -18.63 -0.17
N SER A 84 -8.56 -19.49 -0.60
CA SER A 84 -8.75 -20.85 -0.08
C SER A 84 -7.65 -21.85 -0.47
N ASN A 85 -6.94 -21.62 -1.57
CA ASN A 85 -6.00 -22.58 -2.17
C ASN A 85 -4.54 -22.09 -2.17
N THR A 86 -4.25 -20.90 -1.62
CA THR A 86 -2.88 -20.44 -1.44
C THR A 86 -2.20 -21.09 -0.22
N ALA A 87 -0.88 -21.26 -0.30
CA ALA A 87 -0.01 -21.57 0.83
C ALA A 87 0.59 -20.29 1.48
N SER A 88 0.42 -19.12 0.85
CA SER A 88 0.86 -17.83 1.36
C SER A 88 0.00 -17.37 2.52
N SER A 89 0.63 -16.72 3.50
CA SER A 89 -0.08 -16.05 4.57
C SER A 89 -0.48 -14.65 4.12
N VAL A 90 -1.63 -14.53 3.45
CA VAL A 90 -2.21 -13.27 2.98
C VAL A 90 -3.42 -12.87 3.83
N VAL A 91 -3.60 -11.57 4.04
CA VAL A 91 -4.87 -10.97 4.50
C VAL A 91 -5.39 -10.12 3.36
N VAL A 92 -6.66 -10.30 3.00
CA VAL A 92 -7.31 -9.49 1.96
C VAL A 92 -8.37 -8.61 2.62
N LYS A 93 -8.41 -7.35 2.22
CA LYS A 93 -9.48 -6.38 2.49
C LYS A 93 -10.13 -6.05 1.16
N THR A 94 -11.45 -6.16 1.07
CA THR A 94 -12.21 -5.64 -0.07
C THR A 94 -12.50 -4.15 0.13
N GLY A 95 -12.88 -3.44 -0.93
CA GLY A 95 -13.31 -2.03 -0.80
C GLY A 95 -14.49 -1.80 0.16
N ASP A 96 -15.27 -2.84 0.48
CA ASP A 96 -16.36 -2.78 1.47
C ASP A 96 -15.86 -3.02 2.93
N ASP A 97 -14.68 -3.64 3.10
CA ASP A 97 -14.03 -3.83 4.40
C ASP A 97 -13.25 -2.59 4.87
N VAL A 98 -12.99 -1.65 3.95
CA VAL A 98 -12.23 -0.42 4.20
C VAL A 98 -13.20 0.67 4.71
N PRO A 99 -13.06 1.13 5.97
CA PRO A 99 -13.94 2.15 6.51
C PRO A 99 -13.77 3.48 5.77
N ALA A 100 -14.89 4.08 5.39
CA ALA A 100 -14.95 5.32 4.59
C ALA A 100 -14.14 6.49 5.16
N GLN A 101 -13.94 6.54 6.48
CA GLN A 101 -13.17 7.58 7.15
C GLN A 101 -11.65 7.42 7.07
N GLN A 102 -11.12 6.28 6.61
CA GLN A 102 -9.66 6.08 6.51
C GLN A 102 -9.10 6.89 5.35
N GLY A 103 -8.09 7.73 5.61
CA GLY A 103 -7.44 8.55 4.60
C GLY A 103 -6.68 7.69 3.60
N ASP A 104 -5.69 6.95 4.10
CA ASP A 104 -4.74 6.18 3.31
C ASP A 104 -4.59 4.72 3.77
N ILE A 105 -3.87 3.93 2.96
CA ILE A 105 -3.66 2.50 3.17
C ILE A 105 -3.09 2.11 4.54
N SER A 106 -2.28 2.96 5.17
CA SER A 106 -1.58 2.68 6.41
C SER A 106 -2.58 2.46 7.56
N GLU A 107 -3.63 3.31 7.64
CA GLU A 107 -4.77 3.09 8.54
C GLU A 107 -5.48 1.73 8.30
N THR A 108 -5.54 1.23 7.07
CA THR A 108 -6.08 -0.12 6.79
C THR A 108 -5.16 -1.21 7.35
N LEU A 109 -3.83 -1.01 7.31
CA LEU A 109 -2.82 -1.96 7.79
C LEU A 109 -2.82 -2.12 9.31
N GLU A 110 -3.16 -1.09 10.09
CA GLU A 110 -3.36 -1.21 11.54
C GLU A 110 -4.34 -2.33 11.92
N THR A 111 -5.33 -2.59 11.06
CA THR A 111 -6.34 -3.63 11.27
C THR A 111 -5.88 -5.05 10.88
N VAL A 112 -4.65 -5.19 10.38
CA VAL A 112 -4.09 -6.45 9.85
C VAL A 112 -3.28 -7.18 10.93
N PRO A 113 -3.65 -8.42 11.33
CA PRO A 113 -2.97 -9.12 12.42
C PRO A 113 -1.48 -9.37 12.17
N ASN A 114 -0.63 -8.97 13.13
CA ASN A 114 0.84 -9.03 13.07
C ASN A 114 1.48 -8.06 12.06
N VAL A 115 0.75 -7.04 11.62
CA VAL A 115 1.33 -5.79 11.15
C VAL A 115 1.32 -4.81 12.32
N LEU A 116 2.40 -4.05 12.49
CA LEU A 116 2.49 -2.97 13.46
C LEU A 116 2.89 -1.71 12.70
N GLU A 117 2.00 -0.74 12.69
CA GLU A 117 2.33 0.63 12.34
C GLU A 117 2.91 1.34 13.56
N VAL A 118 3.83 2.28 13.33
CA VAL A 118 4.53 3.04 14.39
C VAL A 118 4.27 4.55 14.29
N GLY A 119 3.19 4.91 13.58
CA GLY A 119 2.81 6.28 13.25
C GLY A 119 3.12 6.62 11.79
N SER A 120 2.62 7.80 11.36
CA SER A 120 2.93 8.37 10.04
C SER A 120 4.45 8.53 9.82
N GLY A 121 4.87 8.64 8.56
CA GLY A 121 6.27 8.84 8.19
C GLY A 121 7.16 7.60 8.30
N VAL A 122 6.61 6.42 8.67
CA VAL A 122 7.37 5.17 8.86
C VAL A 122 6.67 3.99 8.20
N ALA A 123 7.41 3.17 7.44
CA ALA A 123 6.86 1.97 6.82
C ALA A 123 6.63 0.84 7.87
N PRO A 124 5.54 0.06 7.75
CA PRO A 124 5.03 -0.79 8.81
C PRO A 124 5.92 -2.02 9.07
N THR A 125 5.83 -2.55 10.29
CA THR A 125 6.53 -3.76 10.70
C THR A 125 5.67 -5.00 10.49
N ILE A 126 6.07 -5.85 9.54
CA ILE A 126 5.37 -7.11 9.22
C ILE A 126 6.04 -8.25 9.97
N ARG A 127 5.34 -8.84 10.95
CA ARG A 127 5.83 -9.96 11.79
C ARG A 127 7.18 -9.71 12.48
N GLY A 128 7.46 -8.46 12.83
CA GLY A 128 8.74 -8.06 13.46
C GLY A 128 9.88 -7.80 12.47
N ILE A 129 9.61 -7.81 11.17
CA ILE A 129 10.51 -7.28 10.14
C ILE A 129 9.98 -5.91 9.73
N GLU A 130 10.71 -4.85 10.09
CA GLU A 130 10.36 -3.47 9.75
C GLU A 130 10.56 -3.22 8.24
N SER A 131 9.65 -2.49 7.59
CA SER A 131 9.63 -2.38 6.12
C SER A 131 10.52 -1.28 5.56
N GLN A 132 10.97 -0.31 6.37
CA GLN A 132 11.78 0.81 5.90
C GLN A 132 13.20 0.38 5.54
N GLY A 133 13.90 -0.35 6.41
CA GLY A 133 15.23 -0.88 6.10
C GLY A 133 16.14 -1.08 7.30
N ALA A 134 17.43 -0.80 7.12
CA ALA A 134 18.43 -0.97 8.19
C ALA A 134 18.99 0.35 8.74
N GLN A 135 18.58 1.48 8.16
CA GLN A 135 18.97 2.83 8.58
C GLN A 135 17.72 3.71 8.58
N GLU A 136 17.62 4.55 9.59
CA GLU A 136 16.48 5.43 9.86
C GLU A 136 16.94 6.91 9.93
N GLY A 137 16.00 7.84 9.86
CA GLY A 137 16.25 9.28 10.00
C GLY A 137 17.31 9.83 9.02
N ALA A 138 18.13 10.78 9.47
CA ALA A 138 19.18 11.40 8.65
C ALA A 138 20.17 10.39 8.03
N VAL A 139 20.40 9.24 8.66
CA VAL A 139 21.33 8.21 8.13
C VAL A 139 20.71 7.49 6.92
N ALA A 140 19.38 7.36 6.85
CA ALA A 140 18.69 6.76 5.71
C ALA A 140 18.92 7.55 4.41
N PHE A 141 18.87 8.88 4.51
CA PHE A 141 19.19 9.80 3.42
C PHE A 141 20.64 9.61 2.94
N PHE A 142 21.64 9.57 3.83
CA PHE A 142 23.02 9.33 3.40
C PHE A 142 23.25 7.93 2.81
N ALA A 143 22.53 6.93 3.28
CA ALA A 143 22.77 5.52 2.95
C ALA A 143 22.00 5.01 1.72
N GLY A 144 20.99 5.74 1.23
CA GLY A 144 20.10 5.26 0.18
C GLY A 144 19.30 4.03 0.63
N THR A 145 18.66 4.11 1.81
CA THR A 145 17.96 2.95 2.40
C THR A 145 16.93 2.37 1.43
N THR A 146 17.06 1.07 1.17
CA THR A 146 16.14 0.33 0.29
C THR A 146 15.05 -0.38 1.13
N PRO A 147 13.75 -0.17 0.83
CA PRO A 147 12.65 -0.85 1.53
C PRO A 147 12.71 -2.37 1.51
N ARG A 148 12.13 -2.99 2.54
CA ARG A 148 12.04 -4.44 2.75
C ARG A 148 10.65 -5.05 2.54
N ALA A 149 9.63 -4.22 2.35
CA ALA A 149 8.36 -4.62 1.72
C ALA A 149 8.17 -3.84 0.42
N THR A 150 7.50 -4.46 -0.57
CA THR A 150 7.04 -3.78 -1.78
C THR A 150 5.60 -3.34 -1.63
N VAL A 151 5.29 -2.12 -2.08
CA VAL A 151 3.92 -1.64 -2.27
C VAL A 151 3.67 -1.54 -3.77
N ASN A 152 2.50 -2.01 -4.22
CA ASN A 152 2.15 -2.09 -5.62
C ASN A 152 0.70 -1.63 -5.82
N VAL A 153 0.46 -0.63 -6.67
CA VAL A 153 -0.89 -0.11 -6.97
C VAL A 153 -1.18 -0.35 -8.45
N ASP A 154 -2.15 -1.20 -8.75
CA ASP A 154 -2.51 -1.67 -10.12
C ASP A 154 -1.35 -2.26 -10.96
N GLY A 155 -0.16 -2.45 -10.39
CA GLY A 155 1.07 -2.85 -11.10
C GLY A 155 2.23 -1.86 -10.96
N HIS A 156 1.96 -0.60 -10.64
CA HIS A 156 2.99 0.39 -10.34
C HIS A 156 3.64 0.11 -8.97
N TYR A 157 4.97 0.01 -8.93
CA TYR A 157 5.72 -0.16 -7.68
C TYR A 157 6.09 1.21 -7.14
N GLN A 158 5.45 1.62 -6.04
CA GLN A 158 5.71 2.91 -5.41
C GLN A 158 7.14 2.97 -4.84
N SER A 159 7.74 4.15 -4.91
CA SER A 159 8.92 4.53 -4.15
C SER A 159 8.62 4.55 -2.64
N PHE A 160 9.66 4.71 -1.82
CA PHE A 160 9.49 4.83 -0.37
C PHE A 160 8.65 6.06 0.01
N TYR A 161 8.87 7.21 -0.64
CA TYR A 161 8.19 8.46 -0.31
C TYR A 161 6.75 8.50 -0.82
N GLU A 162 6.46 7.97 -2.00
CA GLU A 162 5.07 7.80 -2.48
C GLU A 162 4.24 6.92 -1.55
N TYR A 163 4.84 5.84 -1.03
CA TYR A 163 4.12 4.96 -0.12
C TYR A 163 3.87 5.63 1.24
N VAL A 164 4.93 6.15 1.87
CA VAL A 164 4.91 6.61 3.26
C VAL A 164 4.32 8.02 3.42
N ASN A 165 4.46 8.88 2.40
CA ASN A 165 4.02 10.28 2.45
C ASN A 165 3.03 10.68 1.34
N GLY A 166 2.87 9.84 0.31
CA GLY A 166 1.98 10.12 -0.82
C GLY A 166 0.50 9.81 -0.59
N GLY A 167 0.09 9.36 0.61
CA GLY A 167 -1.32 9.14 0.96
C GLY A 167 -2.05 8.22 -0.02
N THR A 168 -1.68 6.94 -0.11
CA THR A 168 -2.25 6.01 -1.11
C THR A 168 -3.77 5.87 -0.95
N GLY A 169 -4.52 6.61 -1.77
CA GLY A 169 -5.95 6.81 -1.63
C GLY A 169 -6.77 5.54 -1.72
N LEU A 170 -7.55 5.29 -0.66
CA LEU A 170 -8.38 4.09 -0.50
C LEU A 170 -9.72 4.11 -1.24
N TRP A 171 -10.12 5.25 -1.81
CA TRP A 171 -11.33 5.32 -2.61
C TRP A 171 -11.19 4.55 -3.93
N ASP A 172 -12.28 3.88 -4.30
CA ASP A 172 -12.40 3.07 -5.52
C ASP A 172 -11.42 1.88 -5.62
N VAL A 173 -10.85 1.47 -4.48
CA VAL A 173 -10.14 0.21 -4.32
C VAL A 173 -11.12 -0.96 -4.47
N ASP A 174 -10.66 -2.01 -5.15
CA ASP A 174 -11.35 -3.30 -5.21
C ASP A 174 -10.86 -4.22 -4.08
N THR A 175 -9.54 -4.41 -4.00
CA THR A 175 -8.88 -5.22 -2.97
C THR A 175 -7.53 -4.67 -2.53
N VAL A 176 -7.20 -4.85 -1.25
CA VAL A 176 -5.86 -4.71 -0.68
C VAL A 176 -5.41 -6.08 -0.18
N GLU A 177 -4.33 -6.62 -0.74
CA GLU A 177 -3.72 -7.89 -0.36
C GLU A 177 -2.43 -7.64 0.42
N VAL A 178 -2.37 -8.09 1.68
CA VAL A 178 -1.22 -7.92 2.57
C VAL A 178 -0.56 -9.28 2.82
N TYR A 179 0.60 -9.49 2.22
CA TYR A 179 1.38 -10.73 2.32
C TYR A 179 2.31 -10.65 3.54
N LEU A 180 2.02 -11.43 4.57
CA LEU A 180 2.68 -11.38 5.88
C LEU A 180 4.02 -12.14 5.93
N GLY A 181 4.83 -12.07 4.89
CA GLY A 181 6.13 -12.74 4.81
C GLY A 181 6.72 -12.77 3.40
N PRO A 182 7.95 -13.29 3.24
CA PRO A 182 8.75 -13.12 2.03
C PRO A 182 8.02 -13.49 0.72
N GLN A 183 7.96 -12.55 -0.23
CA GLN A 183 7.37 -12.72 -1.56
C GLN A 183 8.40 -12.62 -2.71
N THR A 184 9.69 -12.74 -2.39
CA THR A 184 10.80 -12.45 -3.33
C THR A 184 10.80 -13.26 -4.63
N THR A 185 10.17 -14.45 -4.68
CA THR A 185 10.04 -15.23 -5.92
C THR A 185 9.14 -14.53 -6.95
N LYS A 186 8.04 -13.92 -6.49
CA LYS A 186 6.99 -13.34 -7.33
C LYS A 186 7.15 -11.83 -7.47
N GLN A 187 7.24 -11.14 -6.34
CA GLN A 187 7.34 -9.68 -6.26
C GLN A 187 8.78 -9.16 -6.43
N GLY A 188 9.78 -10.05 -6.35
CA GLY A 188 11.16 -9.74 -6.71
C GLY A 188 11.99 -9.10 -5.61
N ALA A 189 12.67 -8.00 -5.94
CA ALA A 189 13.46 -7.23 -4.98
C ALA A 189 12.59 -6.74 -3.80
N ASN A 190 13.23 -6.31 -2.71
CA ASN A 190 12.57 -5.55 -1.65
C ASN A 190 11.34 -6.23 -0.98
N SER A 191 11.15 -7.55 -1.16
CA SER A 191 9.93 -8.27 -0.75
C SER A 191 10.20 -9.26 0.41
N ILE A 192 11.04 -8.89 1.38
CA ILE A 192 11.53 -9.79 2.44
C ILE A 192 10.60 -9.75 3.67
N ALA A 193 10.15 -8.57 4.08
CA ALA A 193 9.15 -8.40 5.15
C ALA A 193 7.77 -8.87 4.67
N GLY A 194 7.42 -8.52 3.44
CA GLY A 194 6.13 -8.82 2.83
C GLY A 194 5.93 -8.11 1.50
N ALA A 195 4.67 -8.06 1.07
CA ALA A 195 4.21 -7.22 -0.04
C ALA A 195 2.79 -6.73 0.24
N MET A 196 2.45 -5.55 -0.26
CA MET A 196 1.13 -4.93 -0.19
C MET A 196 0.68 -4.61 -1.60
N ILE A 197 -0.43 -5.22 -2.04
CA ILE A 197 -0.94 -5.10 -3.41
C ILE A 197 -2.31 -4.44 -3.36
N VAL A 198 -2.46 -3.30 -4.01
CA VAL A 198 -3.70 -2.55 -4.13
C VAL A 198 -4.20 -2.72 -5.56
N ASN A 199 -5.32 -3.42 -5.72
CA ASN A 199 -6.04 -3.50 -6.98
C ASN A 199 -7.20 -2.50 -6.91
N THR A 200 -7.31 -1.59 -7.87
CA THR A 200 -8.43 -0.63 -7.92
C THR A 200 -9.44 -1.11 -8.95
N LYS A 201 -10.72 -0.72 -8.80
CA LYS A 201 -11.79 -1.24 -9.65
C LYS A 201 -11.50 -0.96 -11.13
N ASP A 202 -11.68 -1.96 -11.97
CA ASP A 202 -11.47 -1.85 -13.41
C ASP A 202 -12.72 -1.29 -14.14
N PRO A 203 -12.59 -0.87 -15.41
CA PRO A 203 -13.73 -0.45 -16.20
C PRO A 203 -14.76 -1.56 -16.43
N SER A 204 -16.04 -1.18 -16.39
CA SER A 204 -17.18 -2.07 -16.58
C SER A 204 -17.94 -1.71 -17.86
N PHE A 205 -18.39 -2.72 -18.60
CA PHE A 205 -19.34 -2.55 -19.71
C PHE A 205 -20.79 -2.33 -19.22
N GLU A 206 -21.07 -2.49 -17.92
CA GLU A 206 -22.30 -2.02 -17.28
C GLU A 206 -22.05 -0.64 -16.64
N PRO A 207 -22.89 0.39 -16.91
CA PRO A 207 -22.80 1.69 -16.27
C PRO A 207 -22.87 1.61 -14.73
N THR A 208 -21.86 2.14 -14.05
CA THR A 208 -21.79 2.22 -12.58
C THR A 208 -21.47 3.64 -12.13
N PHE A 209 -22.00 4.02 -10.98
CA PHE A 209 -21.72 5.28 -10.30
C PHE A 209 -21.65 5.04 -8.79
N SER A 210 -20.63 5.59 -8.15
CA SER A 210 -20.52 5.69 -6.70
C SER A 210 -20.07 7.10 -6.32
N GLY A 211 -20.49 7.56 -5.14
CA GLY A 211 -20.09 8.86 -4.62
C GLY A 211 -20.22 8.89 -3.11
N GLN A 212 -19.38 9.70 -2.48
CA GLN A 212 -19.26 9.81 -1.04
C GLN A 212 -19.03 11.27 -0.65
N LEU A 213 -19.66 11.68 0.45
CA LEU A 213 -19.38 12.93 1.14
C LEU A 213 -19.25 12.62 2.64
N LEU A 214 -18.18 13.06 3.27
CA LEU A 214 -17.94 12.91 4.71
C LEU A 214 -17.65 14.27 5.35
N GLY A 215 -18.08 14.40 6.61
CA GLY A 215 -17.72 15.47 7.52
C GLY A 215 -17.51 14.88 8.92
N GLY A 216 -16.48 15.30 9.65
CA GLY A 216 -16.17 14.77 10.99
C GLY A 216 -15.35 15.69 11.88
N SER A 217 -14.76 15.12 12.93
CA SER A 217 -13.84 15.82 13.85
C SER A 217 -12.59 16.33 13.12
N TYR A 218 -11.87 17.28 13.72
CA TYR A 218 -10.65 17.88 13.14
C TYR A 218 -10.89 18.40 11.71
N ASN A 219 -12.05 19.04 11.48
CA ASN A 219 -12.47 19.58 10.18
C ASN A 219 -12.45 18.55 9.03
N MET A 220 -12.45 17.24 9.36
CA MET A 220 -12.29 16.17 8.39
C MET A 220 -13.39 16.27 7.34
N ARG A 221 -12.97 16.36 6.08
CA ARG A 221 -13.82 16.47 4.89
C ARG A 221 -13.37 15.45 3.86
N ARG A 222 -14.31 14.68 3.31
CA ARG A 222 -14.05 13.84 2.12
C ARG A 222 -15.10 14.09 1.05
N ALA A 223 -14.66 14.15 -0.20
CA ALA A 223 -15.54 14.18 -1.37
C ALA A 223 -14.98 13.23 -2.43
N SER A 224 -15.72 12.16 -2.70
CA SER A 224 -15.27 11.08 -3.57
C SER A 224 -16.32 10.76 -4.62
N VAL A 225 -15.88 10.41 -5.83
CA VAL A 225 -16.74 10.00 -6.94
C VAL A 225 -16.04 8.94 -7.77
N ALA A 226 -16.77 7.95 -8.25
CA ALA A 226 -16.29 7.08 -9.31
C ALA A 226 -17.44 6.75 -10.28
N LEU A 227 -17.12 6.69 -11.56
CA LEU A 227 -18.06 6.39 -12.63
C LEU A 227 -17.38 5.48 -13.66
N SER A 228 -18.12 4.52 -14.18
CA SER A 228 -17.64 3.63 -15.24
C SER A 228 -18.78 3.24 -16.17
N GLY A 229 -18.43 2.89 -17.41
CA GLY A 229 -19.40 2.39 -18.38
C GLY A 229 -18.78 2.18 -19.76
N PRO A 230 -19.57 1.62 -20.70
CA PRO A 230 -19.14 1.40 -22.07
C PRO A 230 -19.11 2.71 -22.86
N VAL A 231 -18.09 2.89 -23.69
CA VAL A 231 -18.01 3.93 -24.73
C VAL A 231 -18.29 3.34 -26.12
N SER A 232 -18.01 2.04 -26.31
CA SER A 232 -18.43 1.25 -27.46
C SER A 232 -18.73 -0.20 -27.02
N GLU A 233 -19.03 -1.08 -27.97
CA GLU A 233 -19.17 -2.53 -27.71
C GLU A 233 -17.86 -3.19 -27.26
N ASP A 234 -16.71 -2.62 -27.65
CA ASP A 234 -15.37 -3.16 -27.36
C ASP A 234 -14.60 -2.35 -26.31
N ILE A 235 -15.04 -1.13 -25.94
CA ILE A 235 -14.29 -0.22 -25.06
C ILE A 235 -15.15 0.25 -23.88
N ALA A 236 -14.62 0.09 -22.67
CA ALA A 236 -15.16 0.67 -21.44
C ALA A 236 -14.18 1.67 -20.82
N LEU A 237 -14.71 2.69 -20.13
CA LEU A 237 -13.93 3.66 -19.36
C LEU A 237 -14.31 3.63 -17.88
N ARG A 238 -13.39 4.06 -17.04
CA ARG A 238 -13.61 4.39 -15.63
C ARG A 238 -12.87 5.67 -15.28
N PHE A 239 -13.51 6.52 -14.47
CA PHE A 239 -12.89 7.67 -13.83
C PHE A 239 -13.25 7.66 -12.35
N SER A 240 -12.26 7.88 -11.49
CA SER A 240 -12.46 8.13 -10.06
C SER A 240 -11.69 9.37 -9.63
N ALA A 241 -12.29 10.16 -8.74
CA ALA A 241 -11.64 11.23 -8.03
C ALA A 241 -11.95 11.10 -6.53
N ASP A 242 -10.95 11.36 -5.71
CA ASP A 242 -11.06 11.41 -4.26
C ASP A 242 -10.34 12.65 -3.74
N TYR A 243 -10.99 13.33 -2.80
CA TYR A 243 -10.42 14.44 -2.05
C TYR A 243 -10.66 14.15 -0.58
N PHE A 244 -9.60 14.05 0.21
CA PHE A 244 -9.63 13.87 1.66
C PHE A 244 -8.78 14.97 2.30
N ALA A 245 -9.30 15.62 3.33
CA ALA A 245 -8.50 16.52 4.15
C ALA A 245 -8.97 16.53 5.60
N ARG A 246 -8.04 16.77 6.54
CA ARG A 246 -8.31 17.04 7.95
C ARG A 246 -7.24 17.96 8.55
N ASP A 247 -7.62 18.66 9.61
CA ASP A 247 -6.67 19.36 10.46
C ASP A 247 -5.82 18.32 11.25
N ASN A 248 -4.70 18.76 11.79
CA ASN A 248 -3.83 17.93 12.62
C ASN A 248 -4.52 17.57 13.96
N TYR A 249 -4.24 16.38 14.51
CA TYR A 249 -4.71 15.96 15.84
C TYR A 249 -3.91 16.59 16.98
N VAL A 250 -2.65 16.94 16.71
CA VAL A 250 -1.72 17.55 17.67
C VAL A 250 -1.48 19.01 17.28
N ASP A 251 -1.86 19.93 18.15
CA ASP A 251 -1.57 21.35 18.00
C ASP A 251 -0.08 21.61 18.30
N ALA A 252 0.58 22.39 17.45
CA ALA A 252 2.00 22.68 17.58
C ALA A 252 2.22 24.15 17.91
N ASP A 253 2.68 24.42 19.13
CA ASP A 253 2.91 25.78 19.61
C ASP A 253 4.07 26.42 18.85
N GLY A 254 3.79 27.55 18.20
CA GLY A 254 4.76 28.24 17.34
C GLY A 254 4.86 27.73 15.91
N ALA A 255 4.10 26.71 15.49
CA ALA A 255 4.01 26.32 14.09
C ALA A 255 3.36 27.43 13.22
N PRO A 256 3.64 27.48 11.90
CA PRO A 256 3.18 28.56 11.06
C PRO A 256 1.68 28.42 10.80
N THR A 257 0.92 29.44 11.23
CA THR A 257 -0.54 29.44 11.23
C THR A 257 -1.18 29.77 9.88
N ASP A 258 -0.37 30.06 8.86
CA ASP A 258 -0.78 30.55 7.55
C ASP A 258 -0.60 29.54 6.40
N GLY A 259 -0.17 28.29 6.68
CA GLY A 259 -0.18 27.20 5.71
C GLY A 259 0.76 27.40 4.52
N GLY A 260 1.96 27.91 4.79
CA GLY A 260 3.03 28.06 3.79
C GLY A 260 3.64 26.70 3.36
N ALA A 261 4.92 26.72 2.98
CA ALA A 261 5.62 25.50 2.55
C ALA A 261 5.72 24.39 3.63
N SER A 262 5.38 24.72 4.89
CA SER A 262 5.31 23.82 6.03
C SER A 262 3.87 23.61 6.54
N ASP A 263 2.86 23.58 5.66
CA ASP A 263 1.47 23.25 6.05
C ASP A 263 1.38 21.85 6.66
N ARG A 264 0.90 21.80 7.91
CA ARG A 264 0.78 20.58 8.73
C ARG A 264 -0.57 19.87 8.57
N ASN A 265 -1.51 20.43 7.82
CA ASN A 265 -2.80 19.79 7.58
C ASN A 265 -2.62 18.56 6.68
N TYR A 266 -3.38 17.51 6.95
CA TYR A 266 -3.41 16.34 6.09
C TYR A 266 -4.36 16.63 4.93
N GLU A 267 -3.87 16.64 3.69
CA GLU A 267 -4.68 16.73 2.48
C GLU A 267 -4.18 15.72 1.44
N THR A 268 -5.09 15.05 0.75
CA THR A 268 -4.77 14.15 -0.35
C THR A 268 -5.84 14.25 -1.43
N GLN A 269 -5.39 14.40 -2.67
CA GLN A 269 -6.19 14.41 -3.88
C GLN A 269 -5.72 13.24 -4.76
N THR A 270 -6.63 12.38 -5.19
CA THR A 270 -6.31 11.27 -6.10
C THR A 270 -7.26 11.29 -7.29
N TYR A 271 -6.70 11.29 -8.50
CA TYR A 271 -7.44 11.15 -9.74
C TYR A 271 -6.97 9.90 -10.47
N ARG A 272 -7.89 9.06 -10.95
CA ARG A 272 -7.55 7.85 -11.71
C ARG A 272 -8.48 7.71 -12.90
N THR A 273 -7.90 7.43 -14.07
CA THR A 273 -8.62 7.10 -15.29
C THR A 273 -8.16 5.74 -15.79
N LYS A 274 -9.10 4.82 -16.05
CA LYS A 274 -8.83 3.53 -16.69
C LYS A 274 -9.60 3.41 -18.01
N LEU A 275 -8.94 2.88 -19.03
CA LEU A 275 -9.54 2.44 -20.29
C LEU A 275 -9.36 0.93 -20.40
N LEU A 276 -10.43 0.21 -20.74
CA LEU A 276 -10.42 -1.22 -21.04
C LEU A 276 -10.84 -1.43 -22.49
N TRP A 277 -10.09 -2.22 -23.24
CA TRP A 277 -10.36 -2.60 -24.61
C TRP A 277 -10.37 -4.12 -24.76
N MET A 278 -11.53 -4.66 -25.14
CA MET A 278 -11.80 -6.09 -25.36
C MET A 278 -12.46 -6.25 -26.75
N PRO A 279 -11.69 -6.28 -27.85
CA PRO A 279 -12.23 -6.33 -29.20
C PRO A 279 -12.94 -7.65 -29.48
N ALA A 280 -14.24 -7.61 -29.81
CA ALA A 280 -15.03 -8.78 -30.17
C ALA A 280 -14.46 -9.58 -31.36
N ALA A 281 -13.64 -8.94 -32.21
CA ALA A 281 -12.93 -9.56 -33.31
C ALA A 281 -11.72 -10.43 -32.90
N LEU A 282 -11.23 -10.31 -31.66
CA LEU A 282 -10.13 -11.12 -31.10
C LEU A 282 -10.50 -11.59 -29.68
N PRO A 283 -11.35 -12.63 -29.55
CA PRO A 283 -11.76 -13.16 -28.25
C PRO A 283 -10.57 -13.55 -27.38
N GLY A 284 -10.68 -13.31 -26.07
CA GLY A 284 -9.62 -13.57 -25.10
C GLY A 284 -8.51 -12.50 -25.05
N PHE A 285 -8.48 -11.51 -25.96
CA PHE A 285 -7.59 -10.35 -25.85
C PHE A 285 -8.19 -9.26 -24.97
N GLU A 286 -7.37 -8.75 -24.06
CA GLU A 286 -7.68 -7.61 -23.20
C GLU A 286 -6.50 -6.64 -23.20
N ALA A 287 -6.76 -5.35 -23.36
CA ALA A 287 -5.78 -4.29 -23.12
C ALA A 287 -6.38 -3.23 -22.19
N LYS A 288 -5.67 -2.91 -21.12
CA LYS A 288 -6.06 -1.91 -20.13
C LYS A 288 -4.97 -0.84 -20.01
N LEU A 289 -5.39 0.42 -20.01
CA LEU A 289 -4.53 1.57 -19.77
C LEU A 289 -5.03 2.30 -18.52
N THR A 290 -4.14 2.50 -17.55
CA THR A 290 -4.41 3.26 -16.32
C THR A 290 -3.53 4.49 -16.30
N TYR A 291 -4.10 5.63 -15.95
CA TYR A 291 -3.39 6.82 -15.51
C TYR A 291 -3.88 7.16 -14.10
N ALA A 292 -2.96 7.43 -13.17
CA ALA A 292 -3.29 7.94 -11.85
C ALA A 292 -2.39 9.13 -11.51
N HIS A 293 -2.98 10.16 -10.90
CA HIS A 293 -2.32 11.32 -10.33
C HIS A 293 -2.65 11.38 -8.84
N VAL A 294 -1.66 11.64 -8.01
CA VAL A 294 -1.80 11.86 -6.57
C VAL A 294 -1.08 13.14 -6.19
N ASP A 295 -1.75 13.98 -5.42
CA ASP A 295 -1.22 15.19 -4.79
C ASP A 295 -1.52 15.05 -3.29
N SER A 296 -0.49 15.02 -2.45
CA SER A 296 -0.61 14.78 -1.01
C SER A 296 0.22 15.78 -0.23
N ASN A 297 -0.31 16.24 0.90
CA ASN A 297 0.40 17.01 1.91
C ASN A 297 0.13 16.40 3.29
N GLN A 298 1.18 16.08 4.04
CA GLN A 298 1.05 15.56 5.40
C GLN A 298 2.28 15.88 6.27
N PRO A 299 2.12 15.99 7.60
CA PRO A 299 3.27 16.03 8.50
C PRO A 299 3.94 14.65 8.56
N THR A 300 5.25 14.62 8.83
CA THR A 300 5.99 13.36 9.12
C THR A 300 5.40 12.60 10.30
N GLY A 301 4.71 13.29 11.21
CA GLY A 301 4.05 12.65 12.34
C GLY A 301 3.39 13.64 13.29
N GLU A 302 2.50 13.07 14.11
CA GLU A 302 1.64 13.77 15.05
C GLU A 302 1.94 13.25 16.46
N ASN A 303 3.09 13.67 16.99
CA ASN A 303 3.68 13.09 18.18
C ASN A 303 3.74 14.11 19.31
N VAL A 304 3.21 13.76 20.49
CA VAL A 304 3.46 14.48 21.74
C VAL A 304 4.60 13.79 22.49
N PRO A 305 5.71 14.48 22.83
CA PRO A 305 6.83 13.85 23.52
C PRO A 305 6.48 13.44 24.96
N PHE A 306 7.06 12.35 25.44
CA PHE A 306 6.90 11.94 26.84
C PHE A 306 7.67 12.89 27.79
N PRO A 307 7.11 13.30 28.95
CA PRO A 307 5.87 12.82 29.56
C PRO A 307 4.59 13.46 28.99
N TYR A 308 3.63 12.62 28.63
CA TYR A 308 2.28 13.04 28.24
C TYR A 308 1.48 13.44 29.49
N ASP A 309 0.97 14.66 29.51
CA ASP A 309 0.19 15.26 30.60
C ASP A 309 -1.33 15.20 30.38
N GLY A 310 -1.77 15.02 29.14
CA GLY A 310 -3.16 14.80 28.74
C GLY A 310 -3.61 15.70 27.58
N ASP A 311 -2.87 16.77 27.32
CA ASP A 311 -3.18 17.72 26.25
C ASP A 311 -2.47 17.31 24.95
N LEU A 312 -3.10 17.57 23.79
CA LEU A 312 -2.55 17.22 22.47
C LEU A 312 -1.73 18.38 21.89
N GLU A 313 -0.84 18.93 22.70
CA GLU A 313 -0.04 20.12 22.39
C GLU A 313 1.47 19.77 22.36
N THR A 314 2.27 20.43 21.51
CA THR A 314 3.72 20.22 21.43
C THR A 314 4.48 21.50 21.06
N ASP A 315 5.54 21.82 21.82
CA ASP A 315 6.54 22.85 21.47
C ASP A 315 7.47 22.41 20.32
N SER A 316 7.32 21.18 19.81
CA SER A 316 8.20 20.58 18.80
C SER A 316 7.38 19.98 17.67
N TYR A 317 7.49 20.57 16.48
CA TYR A 317 6.87 20.08 15.25
C TYR A 317 7.91 19.50 14.29
N GLY A 318 7.59 18.36 13.70
CA GLY A 318 8.38 17.76 12.62
C GLY A 318 8.11 18.41 11.27
N PRO A 319 8.92 18.07 10.25
CA PRO A 319 8.74 18.54 8.88
C PRO A 319 7.46 18.00 8.25
N THR A 320 7.03 18.69 7.22
CA THR A 320 5.92 18.29 6.35
C THR A 320 6.46 17.71 5.05
N TRP A 321 5.65 16.88 4.42
CA TRP A 321 5.91 16.29 3.13
C TRP A 321 4.80 16.70 2.18
N HIS A 322 5.18 17.27 1.05
CA HIS A 322 4.34 17.39 -0.12
C HIS A 322 4.83 16.36 -1.14
N VAL A 323 3.92 15.57 -1.69
CA VAL A 323 4.23 14.50 -2.66
C VAL A 323 3.26 14.59 -3.81
N ILE A 324 3.80 14.83 -5.01
CA ILE A 324 3.05 14.73 -6.26
C ILE A 324 3.56 13.49 -7.00
N SER A 325 2.67 12.62 -7.45
CA SER A 325 3.04 11.51 -8.31
C SER A 325 2.07 11.26 -9.46
N ASP A 326 2.64 10.87 -10.60
CA ASP A 326 1.94 10.48 -11.81
C ASP A 326 2.38 9.07 -12.21
N SER A 327 1.43 8.17 -12.46
CA SER A 327 1.70 6.81 -12.90
C SER A 327 0.87 6.41 -14.12
N PHE A 328 1.51 5.73 -15.04
CA PHE A 328 0.96 5.20 -16.29
C PHE A 328 1.20 3.70 -16.33
N ILE A 329 0.13 2.93 -16.46
CA ILE A 329 0.19 1.46 -16.51
C ILE A 329 -0.48 0.99 -17.80
N ALA A 330 0.15 0.07 -18.51
CA ALA A 330 -0.41 -0.62 -19.65
C ALA A 330 -0.35 -2.13 -19.42
N ASP A 331 -1.51 -2.73 -19.17
CA ASP A 331 -1.69 -4.17 -19.12
C ASP A 331 -2.20 -4.66 -20.47
N VAL A 332 -1.59 -5.71 -21.01
CA VAL A 332 -2.08 -6.41 -22.19
C VAL A 332 -2.07 -7.89 -21.90
N SER A 333 -3.18 -8.59 -22.11
CA SER A 333 -3.25 -10.04 -21.97
C SER A 333 -3.98 -10.72 -23.13
N HIS A 334 -3.67 -11.99 -23.34
CA HIS A 334 -4.40 -12.84 -24.25
C HIS A 334 -4.53 -14.26 -23.69
N ASP A 335 -5.76 -14.67 -23.41
CA ASP A 335 -6.13 -16.06 -23.16
C ASP A 335 -6.30 -16.80 -24.50
N PHE A 336 -5.50 -17.83 -24.71
CA PHE A 336 -5.53 -18.66 -25.91
C PHE A 336 -6.61 -19.77 -25.86
N ALA A 337 -7.43 -19.82 -24.81
CA ALA A 337 -8.48 -20.81 -24.55
C ALA A 337 -7.98 -22.28 -24.58
N ASN A 338 -6.69 -22.47 -24.29
CA ASN A 338 -6.00 -23.77 -24.24
C ASN A 338 -5.29 -24.00 -22.89
N GLY A 339 -5.68 -23.24 -21.86
CA GLY A 339 -5.01 -23.21 -20.57
C GLY A 339 -3.68 -22.45 -20.57
N ILE A 340 -3.46 -21.53 -21.52
CA ILE A 340 -2.30 -20.62 -21.54
C ILE A 340 -2.80 -19.18 -21.66
N VAL A 341 -2.36 -18.33 -20.73
CA VAL A 341 -2.55 -16.88 -20.79
C VAL A 341 -1.19 -16.20 -20.89
N LEU A 342 -1.02 -15.34 -21.89
CA LEU A 342 0.16 -14.48 -22.03
C LEU A 342 -0.22 -13.07 -21.58
N SER A 343 0.53 -12.50 -20.64
CA SER A 343 0.29 -11.15 -20.15
C SER A 343 1.58 -10.32 -20.15
N ASN A 344 1.48 -9.03 -20.50
CA ASN A 344 2.52 -8.05 -20.28
C ASN A 344 1.95 -6.88 -19.47
N GLN A 345 2.63 -6.53 -18.38
CA GLN A 345 2.33 -5.35 -17.57
C GLN A 345 3.51 -4.39 -17.71
N LEU A 346 3.24 -3.19 -18.22
CA LEU A 346 4.17 -2.09 -18.26
C LEU A 346 3.73 -1.03 -17.25
N SER A 347 4.65 -0.50 -16.46
CA SER A 347 4.43 0.68 -15.63
C SER A 347 5.55 1.70 -15.84
N TYR A 348 5.18 2.97 -15.89
CA TYR A 348 6.05 4.12 -15.76
C TYR A 348 5.44 5.03 -14.70
N GLY A 349 6.25 5.67 -13.86
CA GLY A 349 5.77 6.72 -12.98
C GLY A 349 6.87 7.67 -12.55
N THR A 350 6.44 8.84 -12.12
CA THR A 350 7.28 9.94 -11.66
C THR A 350 6.73 10.44 -10.34
N SER A 351 7.59 10.73 -9.37
CA SER A 351 7.21 11.40 -8.13
C SER A 351 8.18 12.52 -7.78
N ASP A 352 7.61 13.65 -7.35
CA ASP A 352 8.26 14.80 -6.76
C ASP A 352 7.90 14.80 -5.27
N SER A 353 8.90 14.93 -4.39
CA SER A 353 8.71 14.88 -2.94
C SER A 353 9.51 15.97 -2.23
N ASP A 354 8.81 17.01 -1.82
CA ASP A 354 9.33 18.11 -0.99
C ASP A 354 9.14 17.78 0.50
N ARG A 355 10.25 17.79 1.26
CA ARG A 355 10.27 17.67 2.73
C ARG A 355 10.73 18.99 3.32
N VAL A 356 9.82 19.75 3.91
CA VAL A 356 10.09 21.13 4.34
C VAL A 356 10.04 21.29 5.86
N LEU A 357 10.99 22.08 6.38
CA LEU A 357 10.92 22.73 7.68
C LEU A 357 10.71 24.23 7.47
N GLU A 358 10.04 24.88 8.41
CA GLU A 358 9.95 26.35 8.42
C GLU A 358 11.38 26.94 8.40
N ASP A 359 11.59 28.01 7.61
CA ASP A 359 12.89 28.66 7.34
C ASP A 359 13.97 27.86 6.56
N TYR A 360 13.63 26.76 5.87
CA TYR A 360 14.60 25.97 5.04
C TYR A 360 15.79 25.47 5.89
N GLU A 361 15.47 24.86 7.02
CA GLU A 361 16.44 24.40 8.02
C GLU A 361 16.96 22.96 7.79
N ASP A 362 17.81 22.50 8.70
CA ASP A 362 18.53 21.22 8.68
C ASP A 362 17.61 20.00 8.43
N GLY A 363 17.87 19.31 7.32
CA GLY A 363 17.12 18.16 6.84
C GLY A 363 16.05 18.48 5.80
N THR A 364 15.85 19.75 5.41
CA THR A 364 15.02 20.08 4.24
C THR A 364 15.52 19.30 3.02
N ALA A 365 14.63 18.62 2.32
CA ALA A 365 14.99 17.74 1.20
C ALA A 365 13.99 17.87 0.06
N HIS A 366 14.47 17.67 -1.16
CA HIS A 366 13.69 17.54 -2.37
C HIS A 366 14.14 16.24 -3.05
N VAL A 367 13.19 15.39 -3.45
CA VAL A 367 13.48 14.08 -4.06
C VAL A 367 12.63 13.91 -5.31
N GLU A 368 13.29 13.90 -6.46
CA GLU A 368 12.69 13.48 -7.73
C GLU A 368 12.93 11.97 -7.91
N THR A 369 11.97 11.23 -8.43
CA THR A 369 12.11 9.81 -8.78
C THR A 369 11.38 9.49 -10.06
N GLU A 370 12.09 8.90 -11.04
CA GLU A 370 11.50 8.28 -12.21
C GLU A 370 11.63 6.75 -12.11
N ASN A 371 10.53 6.01 -12.29
CA ASN A 371 10.58 4.56 -12.33
C ASN A 371 9.86 3.97 -13.55
N TRP A 372 10.44 2.90 -14.07
CA TRP A 372 9.92 2.08 -15.16
C TRP A 372 10.00 0.61 -14.75
N SER A 373 8.97 -0.16 -15.07
CA SER A 373 9.02 -1.62 -14.99
C SER A 373 8.23 -2.28 -16.11
N ASN A 374 8.70 -3.43 -16.58
CA ASN A 374 7.97 -4.28 -17.50
C ASN A 374 8.04 -5.74 -17.03
N GLU A 375 6.90 -6.40 -17.00
CA GLU A 375 6.78 -7.80 -16.65
C GLU A 375 6.04 -8.56 -17.76
N LEU A 376 6.71 -9.54 -18.36
CA LEU A 376 6.12 -10.51 -19.27
C LEU A 376 5.87 -11.81 -18.51
N ARG A 377 4.62 -12.29 -18.49
CA ARG A 377 4.19 -13.49 -17.77
C ARG A 377 3.49 -14.47 -18.71
N VAL A 378 3.70 -15.76 -18.49
CA VAL A 378 2.94 -16.86 -19.09
C VAL A 378 2.38 -17.72 -17.98
N ASN A 379 1.06 -17.72 -17.84
CA ASN A 379 0.34 -18.63 -16.97
C ASN A 379 -0.04 -19.89 -17.76
N PHE A 380 0.02 -21.06 -17.11
CA PHE A 380 -0.33 -22.34 -17.71
C PHE A 380 -1.12 -23.21 -16.74
N GLY A 381 -2.21 -23.82 -17.23
CA GLY A 381 -3.15 -24.64 -16.44
C GLY A 381 -4.01 -23.82 -15.48
N ASP A 382 -5.22 -24.31 -15.21
CA ASP A 382 -6.17 -23.69 -14.29
C ASP A 382 -5.85 -24.04 -12.82
N GLU A 383 -6.46 -23.31 -11.87
CA GLU A 383 -6.23 -23.49 -10.43
C GLU A 383 -6.42 -24.93 -9.92
N LEU A 384 -7.24 -25.73 -10.59
CA LEU A 384 -7.54 -27.12 -10.21
C LEU A 384 -6.85 -28.17 -11.08
N ASP A 385 -6.05 -27.76 -12.08
CA ASP A 385 -5.36 -28.70 -12.95
C ASP A 385 -4.27 -29.49 -12.22
N THR A 386 -3.97 -30.68 -12.75
CA THR A 386 -2.90 -31.56 -12.21
C THR A 386 -1.54 -30.86 -12.19
N VAL A 387 -1.30 -29.94 -13.13
CA VAL A 387 -0.14 -29.05 -13.15
C VAL A 387 -0.64 -27.66 -13.55
N SER A 388 -0.41 -26.66 -12.70
CA SER A 388 -0.66 -25.25 -13.01
C SER A 388 0.55 -24.39 -12.61
N GLY A 389 0.67 -23.17 -13.12
CA GLY A 389 1.73 -22.27 -12.70
C GLY A 389 1.95 -21.04 -13.59
N VAL A 390 3.05 -20.35 -13.33
CA VAL A 390 3.46 -19.13 -14.02
C VAL A 390 4.96 -19.14 -14.29
N ALA A 391 5.37 -18.60 -15.43
CA ALA A 391 6.76 -18.24 -15.71
C ALA A 391 6.82 -16.77 -16.14
N GLY A 392 7.83 -16.02 -15.69
CA GLY A 392 7.91 -14.59 -15.93
C GLY A 392 9.32 -14.04 -16.12
N LEU A 393 9.38 -12.95 -16.89
CA LEU A 393 10.54 -12.09 -17.07
C LEU A 393 10.15 -10.69 -16.58
N PHE A 394 10.87 -10.20 -15.59
CA PHE A 394 10.69 -8.88 -14.98
C PHE A 394 11.93 -8.04 -15.21
N TYR A 395 11.74 -6.78 -15.61
CA TYR A 395 12.77 -5.76 -15.63
C TYR A 395 12.25 -4.49 -14.95
N SER A 396 13.06 -3.86 -14.11
CA SER A 396 12.79 -2.51 -13.62
C SER A 396 14.04 -1.64 -13.66
N HIS A 397 13.80 -0.34 -13.79
CA HIS A 397 14.78 0.74 -13.78
C HIS A 397 14.20 1.89 -12.96
N THR A 398 15.00 2.44 -12.04
CA THR A 398 14.63 3.59 -11.22
C THR A 398 15.82 4.52 -11.16
N ASP A 399 15.59 5.78 -11.53
CA ASP A 399 16.50 6.90 -11.28
C ASP A 399 15.87 7.76 -10.18
N GLN A 400 16.68 8.26 -9.25
CA GLN A 400 16.22 9.09 -8.14
C GLN A 400 17.32 10.09 -7.77
N ASP A 401 16.98 11.37 -7.79
CA ASP A 401 17.88 12.46 -7.46
C ASP A 401 17.44 13.09 -6.13
N ASP A 402 18.32 13.08 -5.12
CA ASP A 402 18.04 13.68 -3.79
C ASP A 402 18.86 14.96 -3.60
N ASP A 403 18.19 16.09 -3.44
CA ASP A 403 18.77 17.36 -2.96
C ASP A 403 18.44 17.57 -1.48
N ILE A 404 19.45 17.69 -0.61
CA ILE A 404 19.26 17.67 0.85
C ILE A 404 20.12 18.74 1.53
N TYR A 405 19.48 19.70 2.17
CA TYR A 405 20.13 20.72 2.99
C TYR A 405 20.44 20.16 4.39
N LEU A 406 21.73 20.11 4.76
CA LEU A 406 22.21 19.45 5.99
C LEU A 406 23.28 20.27 6.73
N VAL A 407 23.04 20.52 8.01
CA VAL A 407 23.92 21.30 8.90
C VAL A 407 24.92 20.37 9.60
N PHE A 408 26.13 20.27 9.06
CA PHE A 408 27.19 19.44 9.65
C PHE A 408 28.20 20.29 10.43
N ASN A 409 28.43 19.96 11.71
CA ASN A 409 29.31 20.72 12.62
C ASN A 409 28.99 22.23 12.65
N GLY A 410 27.72 22.61 12.65
CA GLY A 410 27.27 24.01 12.70
C GLY A 410 27.54 24.81 11.42
N ASN A 411 27.83 24.14 10.30
CA ASN A 411 27.90 24.73 8.97
C ASN A 411 26.79 24.09 8.12
N GLY A 412 25.88 24.91 7.58
CA GLY A 412 24.93 24.45 6.56
C GLY A 412 25.65 23.93 5.33
N GLY A 413 25.01 23.07 4.55
CA GLY A 413 25.60 22.56 3.33
C GLY A 413 24.63 21.74 2.50
N ASP A 414 24.74 21.89 1.19
CA ASP A 414 23.89 21.16 0.25
C ASP A 414 24.51 19.79 -0.05
N SER A 415 23.67 18.76 -0.05
CA SER A 415 24.03 17.39 -0.38
C SER A 415 23.21 16.98 -1.60
N THR A 416 23.87 16.64 -2.71
CA THR A 416 23.18 16.12 -3.90
C THR A 416 23.55 14.66 -4.08
N PHE A 417 22.58 13.79 -4.40
CA PHE A 417 22.81 12.37 -4.62
C PHE A 417 22.04 11.84 -5.82
N ASP A 418 22.78 11.27 -6.77
CA ASP A 418 22.24 10.63 -7.96
C ASP A 418 22.15 9.12 -7.67
N ASN A 419 20.97 8.52 -7.82
CA ASN A 419 20.72 7.10 -7.56
C ASN A 419 20.22 6.39 -8.82
N GLU A 420 20.81 5.24 -9.14
CA GLU A 420 20.34 4.39 -10.24
C GLU A 420 20.16 2.95 -9.72
N LYS A 421 19.00 2.35 -10.00
CA LYS A 421 18.67 0.96 -9.66
C LYS A 421 18.08 0.21 -10.85
N LYS A 422 18.81 -0.82 -11.29
CA LYS A 422 18.39 -1.76 -12.34
C LYS A 422 18.16 -3.14 -11.73
N SER A 423 17.02 -3.76 -12.03
CA SER A 423 16.71 -5.14 -11.64
C SER A 423 16.27 -5.95 -12.86
N LEU A 424 16.87 -7.12 -13.05
CA LEU A 424 16.44 -8.12 -14.02
C LEU A 424 16.15 -9.43 -13.29
N GLY A 425 14.91 -9.89 -13.37
CA GLY A 425 14.43 -11.14 -12.76
C GLY A 425 13.86 -12.11 -13.79
N ILE A 426 14.30 -13.36 -13.76
CA ILE A 426 13.62 -14.48 -14.42
C ILE A 426 13.08 -15.38 -13.32
N TYR A 427 11.79 -15.67 -13.34
CA TYR A 427 11.16 -16.52 -12.34
C TYR A 427 10.19 -17.54 -12.94
N GLY A 428 9.86 -18.55 -12.15
CA GLY A 428 8.75 -19.43 -12.41
C GLY A 428 8.32 -20.18 -11.17
N GLU A 429 7.05 -20.51 -11.11
CA GLU A 429 6.44 -21.31 -10.06
C GLU A 429 5.48 -22.32 -10.68
N ALA A 430 5.55 -23.57 -10.24
CA ALA A 430 4.66 -24.64 -10.67
C ALA A 430 4.06 -25.34 -9.46
N THR A 431 2.77 -25.65 -9.54
CA THR A 431 2.03 -26.44 -8.57
C THR A 431 1.64 -27.76 -9.21
N TRP A 432 2.08 -28.87 -8.61
CA TRP A 432 1.67 -30.22 -8.98
C TRP A 432 0.65 -30.75 -7.97
N ARG A 433 -0.48 -31.27 -8.46
CA ARG A 433 -1.58 -31.82 -7.66
C ARG A 433 -1.69 -33.33 -7.89
N PRO A 434 -0.89 -34.17 -7.19
CA PRO A 434 -1.00 -35.63 -7.29
C PRO A 434 -2.35 -36.21 -6.83
N THR A 435 -3.09 -35.47 -6.01
CA THR A 435 -4.44 -35.83 -5.53
C THR A 435 -5.22 -34.56 -5.20
N ASP A 436 -6.56 -34.64 -5.16
CA ASP A 436 -7.49 -33.56 -4.78
C ASP A 436 -7.24 -32.92 -3.40
N ARG A 437 -6.36 -33.51 -2.57
CA ARG A 437 -6.04 -33.06 -1.20
C ARG A 437 -4.57 -32.69 -0.98
N LEU A 438 -3.73 -32.81 -2.00
CA LEU A 438 -2.30 -32.55 -1.90
C LEU A 438 -1.85 -31.79 -3.14
N SER A 439 -1.51 -30.52 -2.93
CA SER A 439 -0.73 -29.70 -3.85
C SER A 439 0.73 -29.62 -3.37
N LEU A 440 1.66 -29.55 -4.32
CA LEU A 440 3.08 -29.33 -4.09
C LEU A 440 3.53 -28.20 -5.02
N THR A 441 3.76 -27.03 -4.43
CA THR A 441 4.20 -25.82 -5.16
C THR A 441 5.71 -25.65 -5.00
N GLY A 442 6.40 -25.39 -6.10
CA GLY A 442 7.82 -25.07 -6.13
C GLY A 442 8.09 -23.90 -7.05
N GLY A 443 8.81 -22.89 -6.54
CA GLY A 443 9.17 -21.68 -7.28
C GLY A 443 10.66 -21.39 -7.21
N LEU A 444 11.18 -20.72 -8.24
CA LEU A 444 12.56 -20.25 -8.34
C LEU A 444 12.57 -18.86 -9.00
N ARG A 445 13.41 -17.96 -8.49
CA ARG A 445 13.78 -16.70 -9.14
C ARG A 445 15.30 -16.59 -9.27
N LEU A 446 15.75 -16.21 -10.45
CA LEU A 446 17.11 -15.77 -10.73
C LEU A 446 17.07 -14.26 -10.96
N GLN A 447 17.69 -13.50 -10.05
CA GLN A 447 17.69 -12.05 -10.10
C GLN A 447 19.13 -11.51 -10.19
N ARG A 448 19.30 -10.44 -10.97
CA ARG A 448 20.49 -9.58 -10.98
C ARG A 448 20.04 -8.16 -10.72
N ASP A 449 20.52 -7.61 -9.62
CA ASP A 449 20.36 -6.20 -9.26
C ASP A 449 21.69 -5.46 -9.45
N GLU A 450 21.60 -4.22 -9.91
CA GLU A 450 22.71 -3.28 -10.03
C GLU A 450 22.20 -1.96 -9.43
N ILE A 451 22.89 -1.48 -8.39
CA ILE A 451 22.49 -0.32 -7.59
C ILE A 451 23.73 0.55 -7.42
N SER A 452 23.61 1.83 -7.74
CA SER A 452 24.60 2.87 -7.51
C SER A 452 23.96 4.08 -6.83
N ARG A 453 24.71 4.70 -5.93
CA ARG A 453 24.44 6.01 -5.36
C ARG A 453 25.75 6.78 -5.37
N ASP A 454 25.78 7.88 -6.10
CA ASP A 454 26.92 8.80 -6.17
C ASP A 454 26.50 10.12 -5.53
N GLY A 455 27.35 10.71 -4.69
CA GLY A 455 26.96 11.84 -3.85
C GLY A 455 28.02 12.92 -3.70
N LEU A 456 27.57 14.16 -3.52
CA LEU A 456 28.40 15.34 -3.31
C LEU A 456 27.88 16.17 -2.13
N TYR A 457 28.70 16.33 -1.08
CA TYR A 457 28.42 17.25 0.03
C TYR A 457 29.20 18.55 -0.11
N ARG A 458 28.51 19.71 0.01
CA ARG A 458 29.10 21.05 -0.06
C ARG A 458 28.84 21.84 1.22
N SER A 459 29.78 21.78 2.18
CA SER A 459 29.72 22.59 3.40
C SER A 459 29.98 24.09 3.15
N TYR A 460 29.08 24.94 3.63
CA TYR A 460 29.24 26.40 3.70
C TYR A 460 29.98 26.79 4.98
N LEU A 461 31.31 26.89 4.89
CA LEU A 461 32.13 27.40 6.00
C LEU A 461 31.86 28.90 6.24
N PHE A 462 31.03 29.20 7.24
CA PHE A 462 30.90 30.57 7.74
C PHE A 462 32.20 30.96 8.44
N GLY A 463 32.99 31.80 7.77
CA GLY A 463 34.20 32.36 8.35
C GLY A 463 33.84 33.22 9.56
N THR A 464 34.19 32.77 10.76
CA THR A 464 34.18 33.61 11.95
C THR A 464 35.23 34.71 11.80
N ASP A 465 34.90 35.81 11.12
CA ASP A 465 35.69 37.05 11.18
C ASP A 465 35.48 37.67 12.56
N ASN A 466 36.14 37.04 13.54
CA ASN A 466 36.09 37.36 14.96
C ASN A 466 36.89 38.64 15.21
N ARG A 467 36.49 39.74 14.56
CA ARG A 467 37.01 41.09 14.76
C ARG A 467 36.37 41.67 16.00
N VAL A 468 36.90 41.23 17.14
CA VAL A 468 36.86 42.04 18.36
C VAL A 468 37.55 43.36 18.06
N ALA A 469 36.81 44.46 18.21
CA ALA A 469 37.31 45.84 18.27
C ALA A 469 36.43 46.63 19.25
#